data_AF-A0A838U7V2-F1
#
_entry.id   AF-A0A838U7V2-F1
#
_cell.length_a   1.000
_cell.length_b   1.000
_cell.length_c   1.000
_cell.angle_alpha   90.00
_cell.angle_beta   90.00
_cell.angle_gamma   90.00
#
_symmetry.space_group_name_H-M   'P 1'
#
loop_
_entity.id
_entity.type
_entity.pdbx_description
1 polymer ?
#
loop_
_entity_poly.entity_id
_entity_poly.type
_entity_poly.pdbx_seq_one_letter_code
_entity_poly.pdbx_strand_id
1 'polypeptide(L)'
;MNKALTTTIGGYRAVFSRHDLADRLLQYAERERVFLPEEGKFDVFSKIAMLRAFRRLGKAFIVIHDEFLEKKVTLDIRGLTDEEFCNNLEYKDYYTCDIDEEILFAIDWDDFFFLIAAAPTTIQSILVDESFEGFFCDDSTKFFGN
;
A
#
# COMPACT_ATOMS: atom_id res chain seq x y z
N MET A 1 -6.43 -17.02 -1.63
CA MET A 1 -7.73 -16.32 -1.77
C MET A 1 -8.04 -15.72 -0.41
N ASN A 2 -8.15 -14.40 -0.28
CA ASN A 2 -8.56 -13.78 0.99
C ASN A 2 -10.05 -14.06 1.24
N LYS A 3 -10.35 -15.16 1.94
CA LYS A 3 -11.72 -15.60 2.20
C LYS A 3 -12.54 -14.57 2.98
N ALA A 4 -11.91 -13.79 3.86
CA ALA A 4 -12.60 -12.76 4.62
C ALA A 4 -13.07 -11.65 3.68
N LEU A 5 -12.16 -11.11 2.86
CA LEU A 5 -12.48 -10.11 1.83
C LEU A 5 -13.51 -10.63 0.83
N THR A 6 -13.28 -11.81 0.24
CA THR A 6 -14.20 -12.38 -0.75
C THR A 6 -15.59 -12.63 -0.15
N THR A 7 -15.69 -12.93 1.15
CA THR A 7 -16.97 -13.08 1.85
C THR A 7 -17.64 -11.71 2.06
N THR A 8 -16.89 -10.68 2.51
CA THR A 8 -17.45 -9.36 2.81
C THR A 8 -17.90 -8.60 1.56
N ILE A 9 -17.14 -8.66 0.47
CA ILE A 9 -17.51 -8.00 -0.81
C ILE A 9 -18.53 -8.80 -1.63
N GLY A 10 -18.94 -9.99 -1.15
CA GLY A 10 -19.84 -10.86 -1.88
C GLY A 10 -19.25 -11.44 -3.18
N GLY A 11 -17.92 -11.58 -3.26
CA GLY A 11 -17.21 -12.03 -4.46
C GLY A 11 -17.39 -13.51 -4.81
N TYR A 12 -18.09 -14.28 -3.96
CA TYR A 12 -18.45 -15.66 -4.26
C TYR A 12 -19.61 -15.75 -5.27
N ARG A 13 -19.60 -16.77 -6.13
CA ARG A 13 -20.78 -17.14 -6.93
C ARG A 13 -21.99 -17.28 -6.01
N ALA A 14 -23.19 -16.93 -6.48
CA ALA A 14 -24.42 -16.92 -5.67
C ALA A 14 -24.67 -18.23 -4.89
N VAL A 15 -24.30 -19.40 -5.44
CA VAL A 15 -24.44 -20.70 -4.77
C VAL A 15 -23.49 -20.89 -3.58
N PHE A 16 -22.44 -20.09 -3.49
CA PHE A 16 -21.44 -20.08 -2.42
C PHE A 16 -21.48 -18.78 -1.60
N SER A 17 -22.41 -17.87 -1.87
CA SER A 17 -22.53 -16.64 -1.08
C SER A 17 -23.01 -16.98 0.33
N ARG A 18 -22.36 -16.37 1.32
CA ARG A 18 -22.63 -16.59 2.74
C ARG A 18 -22.80 -15.26 3.44
N HIS A 19 -23.90 -14.57 3.11
CA HIS A 19 -24.24 -13.27 3.70
C HIS A 19 -24.32 -13.34 5.23
N ASP A 20 -24.77 -14.47 5.78
CA ASP A 20 -24.77 -14.75 7.22
C ASP A 20 -23.37 -14.69 7.85
N LEU A 21 -22.34 -15.12 7.12
CA LEU A 21 -20.95 -15.04 7.57
C LEU A 21 -20.35 -13.65 7.37
N ALA A 22 -20.72 -12.96 6.28
CA ALA A 22 -20.33 -11.58 6.04
C ALA A 22 -20.85 -10.66 7.17
N ASP A 23 -22.13 -10.78 7.52
CA ASP A 23 -22.77 -10.00 8.58
C ASP A 23 -22.11 -10.27 9.95
N ARG A 24 -21.81 -11.53 10.26
CA ARG A 24 -21.12 -11.89 11.52
C ARG A 24 -19.70 -11.32 11.57
N LEU A 25 -18.99 -11.30 10.44
CA LEU A 25 -17.63 -10.75 10.36
C LEU A 25 -17.67 -9.23 10.55
N LEU A 26 -18.61 -8.54 9.88
CA LEU A 26 -18.82 -7.10 10.00
C LEU A 26 -19.17 -6.69 11.44
N GLN A 27 -20.13 -7.38 12.07
CA GLN A 27 -20.52 -7.13 13.46
C GLN A 27 -19.38 -7.36 14.44
N TYR A 28 -18.56 -8.38 14.21
CA TYR A 28 -17.38 -8.63 15.04
C TYR A 28 -16.36 -7.51 14.89
N ALA A 29 -16.04 -7.12 13.65
CA ALA A 29 -15.10 -6.05 13.36
C ALA A 29 -15.54 -4.72 13.99
N GLU A 30 -16.82 -4.37 13.87
CA GLU A 30 -17.41 -3.18 14.50
C GLU A 30 -17.31 -3.24 16.03
N ARG A 31 -17.70 -4.37 16.64
CA ARG A 31 -17.68 -4.54 18.10
C ARG A 31 -16.28 -4.44 18.69
N GLU A 32 -15.30 -5.07 18.05
CA GLU A 32 -13.91 -5.10 18.51
C GLU A 32 -13.08 -3.91 17.99
N ARG A 33 -13.68 -3.00 17.21
CA ARG A 33 -13.00 -1.88 16.55
C ARG A 33 -11.81 -2.33 15.69
N VAL A 34 -11.97 -3.46 15.02
CA VAL A 34 -11.01 -4.00 14.07
C VAL A 34 -11.32 -3.44 12.69
N PHE A 35 -10.35 -2.80 12.06
CA PHE A 35 -10.48 -2.37 10.67
C PHE A 35 -10.51 -3.59 9.77
N LEU A 36 -11.50 -3.67 8.88
CA LEU A 36 -11.54 -4.72 7.89
C LEU A 36 -10.50 -4.43 6.80
N PRO A 37 -9.79 -5.47 6.32
CA PRO A 37 -9.05 -5.38 5.08
C PRO A 37 -10.06 -5.17 3.95
N GLU A 38 -10.20 -3.92 3.49
CA GLU A 38 -11.12 -3.56 2.42
C GLU A 38 -10.47 -3.75 1.06
N GLU A 39 -9.33 -3.10 0.83
CA GLU A 39 -8.65 -3.06 -0.47
C GLU A 39 -7.17 -2.70 -0.24
N GLY A 40 -6.30 -3.07 -1.18
CA GLY A 40 -4.91 -2.64 -1.20
C GLY A 40 -4.81 -1.13 -1.36
N LYS A 41 -4.42 -0.45 -0.29
CA LYS A 41 -4.15 0.99 -0.26
C LYS A 41 -3.04 1.29 0.74
N PHE A 42 -2.21 2.30 0.44
CA PHE A 42 -1.30 2.83 1.44
C PHE A 42 -2.11 3.47 2.57
N ASP A 43 -1.91 3.02 3.80
CA ASP A 43 -2.51 3.66 4.97
C ASP A 43 -1.79 4.98 5.31
N VAL A 44 -2.37 5.77 6.21
CA VAL A 44 -1.84 7.10 6.59
C VAL A 44 -0.41 7.01 7.11
N PHE A 45 -0.08 6.02 7.94
CA PHE A 45 1.26 5.89 8.50
C PHE A 45 2.26 5.48 7.42
N SER A 46 1.87 4.56 6.53
CA SER A 46 2.67 4.19 5.36
C SER A 46 2.94 5.38 4.44
N LYS A 47 1.94 6.22 4.14
CA LYS A 47 2.12 7.43 3.34
C LYS A 47 3.07 8.43 4.00
N ILE A 48 2.94 8.64 5.32
CA ILE A 48 3.86 9.50 6.08
C ILE A 48 5.29 8.95 6.01
N ALA A 49 5.47 7.63 6.15
CA ALA A 49 6.76 6.99 6.04
C ALA A 49 7.36 7.11 4.62
N MET A 50 6.54 6.99 3.57
CA MET A 50 6.93 7.23 2.18
C MET A 50 7.48 8.65 1.98
N LEU A 51 6.75 9.67 2.44
CA LEU A 51 7.21 11.06 2.33
C LEU A 51 8.57 11.28 3.02
N ARG A 52 8.75 10.71 4.21
CA ARG A 52 10.01 10.78 4.96
C ARG A 52 11.14 10.07 4.22
N ALA A 53 10.87 8.90 3.63
CA ALA A 53 11.83 8.16 2.82
C ALA A 53 12.31 9.00 1.62
N PHE A 54 11.39 9.56 0.84
CA PHE A 54 11.75 10.42 -0.30
C PHE A 54 12.57 11.65 0.14
N ARG A 55 12.18 12.31 1.23
CA ARG A 55 12.92 13.47 1.77
C ARG A 55 14.32 13.11 2.24
N ARG A 56 14.46 11.97 2.90
CA ARG A 56 15.76 11.48 3.38
C ARG A 56 16.71 11.19 2.21
N LEU A 57 16.17 10.72 1.10
CA LEU A 57 16.90 10.52 -0.15
C LEU A 57 17.14 11.82 -0.95
N GLY A 58 16.74 12.98 -0.41
CA GLY A 58 16.91 14.27 -1.06
C GLY A 58 16.01 14.47 -2.29
N LYS A 59 14.94 13.69 -2.43
CA LYS A 59 14.04 13.74 -3.58
C LYS A 59 13.11 14.94 -3.47
N ALA A 60 13.06 15.73 -4.53
CA ALA A 60 12.20 16.91 -4.63
C ALA A 60 10.84 16.59 -5.27
N PHE A 61 10.83 15.60 -6.17
CA PHE A 61 9.67 15.23 -6.95
C PHE A 61 9.45 13.73 -6.88
N ILE A 62 8.18 13.34 -6.89
CA ILE A 62 7.76 11.96 -7.05
C ILE A 62 6.86 11.83 -8.27
N VAL A 63 6.75 10.60 -8.76
CA VAL A 63 5.88 10.20 -9.84
C VAL A 63 4.91 9.16 -9.30
N ILE A 64 3.64 9.37 -9.59
CA ILE A 64 2.53 8.52 -9.18
C ILE A 64 1.88 7.95 -10.45
N HIS A 65 1.65 6.65 -10.46
CA HIS A 65 0.98 5.93 -11.52
C HIS A 65 -0.22 5.13 -11.02
N ASP A 66 -1.20 4.97 -11.91
CA ASP A 66 -2.30 4.02 -11.71
C ASP A 66 -1.87 2.58 -12.04
N GLU A 67 -2.76 1.62 -11.75
CA GLU A 67 -2.55 0.18 -11.91
C GLU A 67 -2.05 -0.22 -13.31
N PHE A 68 -2.56 0.44 -14.34
CA PHE A 68 -2.26 0.13 -15.75
C PHE A 68 -1.18 1.03 -16.36
N LEU A 69 -0.55 1.89 -15.55
CA LEU A 69 0.47 2.87 -15.99
C LEU A 69 -0.03 3.83 -17.09
N GLU A 70 -1.34 4.01 -17.20
CA GLU A 70 -1.98 4.90 -18.18
C GLU A 70 -1.95 6.35 -17.71
N LYS A 71 -2.02 6.56 -16.40
CA LYS A 71 -1.95 7.88 -15.78
C LYS A 71 -0.60 8.08 -15.09
N LYS A 72 -0.14 9.32 -15.17
CA LYS A 72 1.10 9.78 -14.53
C LYS A 72 0.88 11.16 -13.95
N VAL A 73 1.13 11.30 -12.65
CA VAL A 73 1.14 12.59 -11.95
C VAL A 73 2.53 12.81 -11.37
N THR A 74 3.10 13.98 -11.59
CA THR A 74 4.34 14.41 -10.94
C THR A 74 4.01 15.40 -9.83
N LEU A 75 4.50 15.15 -8.62
CA LEU A 75 4.24 15.96 -7.43
C LEU A 75 5.54 16.52 -6.86
N ASP A 76 5.58 17.82 -6.55
CA ASP A 76 6.66 18.45 -5.80
C ASP A 76 6.42 18.29 -4.29
N ILE A 77 7.32 17.61 -3.59
CA ILE A 77 7.15 17.23 -2.19
C ILE A 77 7.96 18.10 -1.21
N ARG A 78 8.73 19.09 -1.71
CA ARG A 78 9.65 19.89 -0.87
C ARG A 78 8.93 20.71 0.20
N GLY A 79 7.71 21.16 -0.08
CA GLY A 79 6.91 21.98 0.82
C GLY A 79 5.73 21.28 1.49
N LEU A 80 5.43 20.02 1.14
CA LEU A 80 4.20 19.36 1.58
C LEU A 80 4.24 18.98 3.06
N THR A 81 3.18 19.24 3.78
CA THR A 81 2.94 18.62 5.09
C THR A 81 2.60 17.13 4.93
N ASP A 82 2.67 16.39 6.02
CA ASP A 82 2.25 14.98 6.08
C ASP A 82 0.79 14.83 5.61
N GLU A 83 -0.09 15.75 6.02
CA GLU A 83 -1.50 15.79 5.62
C GLU A 83 -1.68 16.07 4.12
N GLU A 84 -1.01 17.10 3.59
CA GLU A 84 -1.08 17.43 2.16
C GLU A 84 -0.59 16.28 1.30
N PHE A 85 0.50 15.62 1.69
CA PHE A 85 0.99 14.45 0.98
C PHE A 85 -0.03 13.30 1.00
N CYS A 86 -0.61 13.01 2.17
CA CYS A 86 -1.63 11.96 2.28
C CYS A 86 -2.87 12.22 1.42
N ASN A 87 -3.25 13.50 1.27
CA ASN A 87 -4.38 13.93 0.45
C ASN A 87 -4.09 13.92 -1.06
N ASN A 88 -2.81 14.02 -1.46
CA ASN A 88 -2.41 13.91 -2.87
C ASN A 88 -2.24 12.46 -3.34
N LEU A 89 -1.99 11.53 -2.42
CA LEU A 89 -2.00 10.09 -2.72
C LEU A 89 -3.41 9.54 -2.60
N GLU A 90 -4.04 9.31 -3.74
CA GLU A 90 -5.36 8.73 -3.83
C GLU A 90 -5.32 7.21 -3.70
N TYR A 91 -6.51 6.63 -3.63
CA TYR A 91 -6.72 5.20 -3.49
C TYR A 91 -6.20 4.38 -4.71
N LYS A 92 -6.15 4.99 -5.90
CA LYS A 92 -5.74 4.33 -7.15
C LYS A 92 -4.30 4.61 -7.54
N ASP A 93 -3.49 5.00 -6.57
CA ASP A 93 -2.08 5.32 -6.78
C ASP A 93 -1.26 4.08 -6.43
N TYR A 94 -1.21 3.13 -7.38
CA TYR A 94 -0.63 1.80 -7.18
C TYR A 94 0.89 1.83 -7.15
N TYR A 95 1.50 2.75 -7.91
CA TYR A 95 2.95 2.89 -7.98
C TYR A 95 3.35 4.32 -7.66
N THR A 96 4.27 4.47 -6.72
CA THR A 96 4.86 5.76 -6.37
C THR A 96 6.38 5.64 -6.34
N CYS A 97 7.07 6.36 -7.22
CA CYS A 97 8.53 6.37 -7.31
C CYS A 97 9.10 7.79 -7.35
N ASP A 98 10.41 7.93 -7.18
CA ASP A 98 11.09 9.19 -7.50
C ASP A 98 11.39 9.28 -9.01
N ILE A 99 11.75 10.48 -9.48
CA ILE A 99 12.06 10.71 -10.91
C ILE A 99 13.23 9.85 -11.41
N ASP A 100 14.20 9.56 -10.54
CA ASP A 100 15.40 8.80 -10.90
C ASP A 100 15.18 7.28 -10.78
N GLU A 101 13.97 6.85 -10.38
CA GLU A 101 13.59 5.45 -10.17
C GLU A 101 14.53 4.70 -9.19
N GLU A 102 15.07 5.41 -8.19
CA GLU A 102 15.92 4.83 -7.16
C GLU A 102 15.13 4.10 -6.08
N ILE A 103 13.87 4.48 -5.87
CA ILE A 103 12.93 3.84 -4.96
C ILE A 103 11.52 3.79 -5.55
N LEU A 104 10.88 2.64 -5.41
CA LEU A 104 9.49 2.39 -5.81
C LEU A 104 8.71 1.81 -4.63
N PHE A 105 7.55 2.39 -4.37
CA PHE A 105 6.48 1.81 -3.55
C PHE A 105 5.40 1.29 -4.48
N ALA A 106 5.05 0.01 -4.34
CA ALA A 106 4.05 -0.65 -5.17
C ALA A 106 3.05 -1.42 -4.32
N ILE A 107 1.76 -1.20 -4.53
CA ILE A 107 0.68 -1.98 -3.90
C ILE A 107 -0.20 -2.58 -4.99
N ASP A 108 -0.74 -3.77 -4.75
CA ASP A 108 -1.77 -4.40 -5.59
C ASP A 108 -3.13 -4.30 -4.89
N TRP A 109 -4.22 -4.24 -5.66
CA TRP A 109 -5.59 -4.06 -5.16
C TRP A 109 -6.02 -5.19 -4.23
N ASP A 110 -5.56 -6.41 -4.55
CA ASP A 110 -5.89 -7.62 -3.80
C ASP A 110 -4.92 -7.91 -2.64
N ASP A 111 -3.86 -7.11 -2.50
CA ASP A 111 -2.82 -7.29 -1.48
C ASP A 111 -2.98 -6.33 -0.29
N PHE A 112 -2.76 -6.88 0.91
CA PHE A 112 -2.77 -6.12 2.18
C PHE A 112 -1.38 -5.70 2.64
N PHE A 113 -0.42 -5.79 1.75
CA PHE A 113 0.95 -5.36 1.91
C PHE A 113 1.36 -4.60 0.66
N PHE A 114 2.42 -3.81 0.77
CA PHE A 114 3.05 -3.17 -0.37
C PHE A 114 4.51 -3.58 -0.44
N LEU A 115 5.08 -3.45 -1.62
CA LEU A 115 6.47 -3.69 -1.91
C LEU A 115 7.23 -2.37 -1.90
N ILE A 116 8.44 -2.42 -1.34
CA ILE A 116 9.43 -1.36 -1.47
C ILE A 116 10.59 -1.93 -2.28
N ALA A 117 10.80 -1.41 -3.48
CA ALA A 117 11.89 -1.82 -4.36
C ALA A 117 12.92 -0.69 -4.46
N ALA A 118 14.16 -0.98 -4.03
CA ALA A 118 15.30 -0.08 -4.17
C ALA A 118 16.61 -0.86 -4.01
N ALA A 119 17.74 -0.23 -4.29
CA ALA A 119 19.05 -0.80 -3.98
C ALA A 119 19.19 -1.06 -2.46
N PRO A 120 19.96 -2.09 -2.03
CA PRO A 120 20.12 -2.42 -0.61
C PRO A 120 20.57 -1.24 0.27
N THR A 121 21.47 -0.40 -0.26
CA THR A 121 21.94 0.82 0.43
C THR A 121 20.82 1.84 0.61
N THR A 122 19.94 1.99 -0.38
CA THR A 122 18.76 2.86 -0.32
C THR A 122 17.77 2.33 0.72
N ILE A 123 17.45 1.03 0.70
CA ILE A 123 16.57 0.41 1.71
C ILE A 123 17.12 0.61 3.12
N GLN A 124 18.41 0.35 3.35
CA GLN A 124 19.02 0.55 4.67
C GLN A 124 18.90 2.01 5.14
N SER A 125 19.02 2.98 4.24
CA SER A 125 18.92 4.40 4.59
C SER A 125 17.49 4.83 5.00
N ILE A 126 16.45 4.22 4.44
CA ILE A 126 15.06 4.60 4.71
C ILE A 126 14.45 3.84 5.89
N LEU A 127 15.02 2.69 6.29
CA LEU A 127 14.57 1.88 7.43
C LEU A 127 14.96 2.45 8.81
N VAL A 128 15.63 3.60 8.87
CA VAL A 128 15.94 4.26 10.15
C VAL A 128 14.64 4.82 10.75
N ASP A 129 14.46 4.63 12.06
CA ASP A 129 13.29 5.02 12.87
C ASP A 129 12.04 4.12 12.74
N GLU A 130 12.22 2.83 12.43
CA GLU A 130 11.12 1.82 12.41
C GLU A 130 9.90 2.25 11.57
N SER A 131 10.16 3.04 10.52
CA SER A 131 9.09 3.67 9.71
C SER A 131 8.32 2.66 8.84
N PHE A 132 8.83 1.43 8.71
CA PHE A 132 8.23 0.34 7.95
C PHE A 132 8.39 -0.97 8.70
N GLU A 133 7.33 -1.79 8.68
CA GLU A 133 7.34 -3.17 9.14
C GLU A 133 7.26 -4.12 7.95
N GLY A 134 8.11 -5.14 7.90
CA GLY A 134 8.13 -6.08 6.78
C GLY A 134 9.30 -7.06 6.84
N PHE A 135 9.53 -7.74 5.72
CA PHE A 135 10.65 -8.66 5.54
C PHE A 135 11.32 -8.41 4.19
N PHE A 136 12.59 -8.77 4.09
CA PHE A 136 13.32 -8.70 2.83
C PHE A 136 12.92 -9.86 1.92
N CYS A 137 12.59 -9.54 0.67
CA CYS A 137 12.42 -10.53 -0.38
C CYS A 137 13.77 -10.79 -1.06
N ASP A 138 14.06 -12.06 -1.29
CA ASP A 138 15.21 -12.56 -2.04
C ASP A 138 14.77 -13.61 -3.07
N ASP A 139 15.73 -14.18 -3.82
CA ASP A 139 15.47 -15.20 -4.84
C ASP A 139 14.82 -16.50 -4.28
N SER A 140 14.87 -16.70 -2.96
CA SER A 140 14.24 -17.84 -2.29
C SER A 140 12.83 -17.54 -1.80
N THR A 141 12.45 -16.26 -1.79
CA THR A 141 11.15 -15.80 -1.33
C THR A 141 10.06 -16.23 -2.30
N LYS A 142 9.00 -16.85 -1.75
CA LYS A 142 7.88 -17.35 -2.53
C LYS A 142 6.64 -16.57 -2.19
N PHE A 143 6.03 -15.98 -3.22
CA PHE A 143 4.69 -15.46 -3.12
C PHE A 143 3.71 -16.61 -3.27
N PHE A 144 2.92 -16.84 -2.22
CA PHE A 144 1.77 -17.75 -2.27
C PHE A 144 0.50 -16.93 -2.50
N GLY A 145 0.51 -16.16 -3.58
CA GLY A 145 -0.68 -15.57 -4.16
C GLY A 145 -1.55 -16.63 -4.80
N ASN A 146 -2.75 -16.21 -5.18
CA ASN A 146 -3.79 -17.11 -5.63
C ASN A 146 -3.92 -17.15 -7.15
#